data_AF-A0A807ZHB6-F1
#
_entry.id   AF-A0A807ZHB6-F1
#
_cell.length_a   1.000
_cell.length_b   1.000
_cell.length_c   1.000
_cell.angle_alpha   90.00
_cell.angle_beta   90.00
_cell.angle_gamma   90.00
#
_symmetry.space_group_name_H-M   'P 1'
#
loop_
_entity.id
_entity.type
_entity.pdbx_description
1 polymer ?
#
loop_
_entity_poly.entity_id
_entity_poly.type
_entity_poly.pdbx_seq_one_letter_code
_entity_poly.pdbx_strand_id
1 'polypeptide(L)'
;METILVPTQFDLPLDRIYIVAATLKTFKGRRHVDVQIFRPGAGDDELEAIRGLGLVAPADPSIPPEVLQGATEEAALRCILEAFTTEESRALLAYLEERYAEHIEKVTVCPMDIPVPLGVAPLAGIPENKTTGFIRFDAVRDYNLPFAAHGYYDLSAHEPLDKE
;
A
#
# COMPACT_ATOMS: atom_id res chain seq x y z
N MET A 1 -11.37 -5.50 15.42
CA MET A 1 -10.27 -4.96 14.61
C MET A 1 -9.38 -4.12 15.50
N GLU A 2 -8.14 -4.54 15.73
CA GLU A 2 -7.11 -3.72 16.34
C GLU A 2 -6.64 -2.64 15.36
N THR A 3 -6.33 -1.45 15.84
CA THR A 3 -5.84 -0.35 15.00
C THR A 3 -4.54 0.21 15.58
N ILE A 4 -3.53 0.33 14.72
CA ILE A 4 -2.24 0.94 15.04
C ILE A 4 -2.06 2.17 14.15
N LEU A 5 -1.94 3.34 14.76
CA LEU A 5 -1.67 4.60 14.08
C LEU A 5 -0.29 5.11 14.49
N VAL A 6 0.65 5.16 13.55
CA VAL A 6 1.97 5.73 13.76
C VAL A 6 1.95 7.19 13.29
N PRO A 7 2.24 8.17 14.16
CA PRO A 7 2.32 9.56 13.74
C PRO A 7 3.55 9.81 12.86
N THR A 8 3.49 10.79 11.97
CA THR A 8 4.70 11.31 11.32
C THR A 8 5.57 12.02 12.36
N GLN A 9 6.88 11.84 12.27
CA GLN A 9 7.86 12.51 13.13
C GLN A 9 8.47 13.74 12.45
N PHE A 10 8.09 14.02 11.20
CA PHE A 10 8.69 15.07 10.37
C PHE A 10 7.63 15.84 9.58
N ASP A 11 7.84 17.15 9.45
CA ASP A 11 7.16 17.98 8.45
C ASP A 11 7.75 17.63 7.09
N LEU A 12 7.05 16.78 6.35
CA LEU A 12 7.42 16.41 4.99
C LEU A 12 6.77 17.38 3.99
N PRO A 13 7.42 17.61 2.83
CA PRO A 13 6.86 18.46 1.77
C PRO A 13 5.63 17.85 1.10
N LEU A 14 5.17 16.69 1.58
CA LEU A 14 4.08 15.90 1.05
C LEU A 14 3.16 15.48 2.19
N ASP A 15 1.89 15.68 1.94
CA ASP A 15 0.75 15.20 2.71
C ASP A 15 0.46 13.72 2.43
N ARG A 16 0.80 13.22 1.23
CA ARG A 16 0.59 11.84 0.80
C ARG A 16 1.78 10.95 1.15
N ILE A 17 1.76 10.40 2.36
CA ILE A 17 2.84 9.55 2.90
C ILE A 17 2.34 8.33 3.66
N TYR A 18 1.04 8.22 3.94
CA TYR A 18 0.52 7.17 4.81
C TYR A 18 0.24 5.89 4.03
N ILE A 19 0.94 4.83 4.40
CA ILE A 19 0.64 3.47 3.96
C ILE A 19 -0.36 2.82 4.92
N VAL A 20 -1.25 2.01 4.38
CA VAL A 20 -2.25 1.27 5.16
C VAL A 20 -2.07 -0.22 4.89
N ALA A 21 -1.85 -0.99 5.94
CA ALA A 21 -1.80 -2.45 5.89
C ALA A 21 -2.91 -3.03 6.75
N ALA A 22 -3.51 -4.13 6.30
CA ALA A 22 -4.53 -4.86 7.06
C ALA A 22 -4.19 -6.35 7.11
N THR A 23 -4.35 -6.96 8.28
CA THR A 23 -4.26 -8.42 8.43
C THR A 23 -5.68 -8.99 8.50
N LEU A 24 -6.05 -9.81 7.52
CA LEU A 24 -7.34 -10.48 7.46
C LEU A 24 -7.31 -11.79 8.25
N LYS A 25 -8.37 -12.07 9.02
CA LYS A 25 -8.51 -13.31 9.80
C LYS A 25 -8.38 -14.54 8.93
N THR A 26 -9.18 -14.56 7.86
CA THR A 26 -9.20 -15.61 6.86
C THR A 26 -9.46 -15.00 5.49
N PHE A 27 -8.74 -15.45 4.48
CA PHE A 27 -8.98 -15.02 3.10
C PHE A 27 -8.51 -16.11 2.14
N LYS A 28 -9.39 -16.53 1.21
CA LYS A 28 -9.10 -17.53 0.17
C LYS A 28 -8.38 -18.80 0.67
N GLY A 29 -8.82 -19.35 1.81
CA GLY A 29 -8.24 -20.58 2.35
C GLY A 29 -6.91 -20.39 3.09
N ARG A 30 -6.51 -19.15 3.39
CA ARG A 30 -5.36 -18.81 4.24
C ARG A 30 -5.80 -18.07 5.50
N ARG A 31 -5.02 -18.17 6.58
CA ARG A 31 -5.20 -17.38 7.82
C ARG A 31 -4.18 -16.25 7.88
N HIS A 32 -4.48 -15.21 8.65
CA HIS A 32 -3.57 -14.09 8.93
C HIS A 32 -2.96 -13.51 7.65
N VAL A 33 -3.83 -13.21 6.67
CA VAL A 33 -3.39 -12.74 5.35
C VAL A 33 -3.13 -11.26 5.42
N ASP A 34 -1.90 -10.86 5.12
CA ASP A 34 -1.52 -9.45 5.07
C ASP A 34 -1.91 -8.87 3.72
N VAL A 35 -2.50 -7.68 3.79
CA VAL A 35 -3.00 -6.92 2.66
C VAL A 35 -2.44 -5.52 2.73
N GLN A 36 -1.68 -5.14 1.70
CA GLN A 36 -1.18 -3.78 1.55
C GLN A 36 -2.22 -2.98 0.75
N ILE A 37 -2.83 -2.00 1.40
CA ILE A 37 -3.87 -1.16 0.79
C ILE A 37 -3.22 0.10 0.22
N PHE A 38 -3.57 0.43 -1.02
CA PHE A 38 -3.02 1.53 -1.76
C PHE A 38 -4.07 2.24 -2.62
N ARG A 39 -3.77 3.48 -3.00
CA ARG A 39 -4.54 4.27 -3.94
C ARG A 39 -4.06 3.97 -5.37
N PRO A 40 -4.84 3.29 -6.22
CA PRO A 40 -4.43 3.03 -7.60
C PRO A 40 -4.58 4.27 -8.47
N GLY A 41 -3.91 4.27 -9.62
CA GLY A 41 -4.27 5.12 -10.75
C GLY A 41 -3.89 6.59 -10.64
N ALA A 42 -2.81 6.91 -9.92
CA ALA A 42 -2.26 8.27 -9.93
C ALA A 42 -1.88 8.68 -11.37
N GLY A 43 -2.28 9.89 -11.75
CA GLY A 43 -2.06 10.44 -13.08
C GLY A 43 -0.66 11.02 -13.28
N ASP A 44 -0.29 11.30 -14.53
CA ASP A 44 1.01 11.89 -14.84
C ASP A 44 1.15 13.33 -14.28
N ASP A 45 0.05 14.07 -14.14
CA ASP A 45 0.06 15.40 -13.49
C ASP A 45 0.49 15.33 -12.01
N GLU A 46 0.05 14.29 -11.28
CA GLU A 46 0.46 14.06 -9.89
C GLU A 46 1.94 13.63 -9.81
N LEU A 47 2.40 12.85 -10.79
CA LEU A 47 3.80 12.43 -10.90
C LEU A 47 4.72 13.62 -11.15
N GLU A 48 4.37 14.51 -12.08
CA GLU A 48 5.17 15.70 -12.36
C GLU A 48 5.18 16.67 -11.18
N ALA A 49 4.10 16.76 -10.40
CA ALA A 49 4.04 17.62 -9.22
C ALA A 49 5.05 17.22 -8.12
N ILE A 50 5.40 15.94 -8.02
CA ILE A 50 6.33 15.43 -7.01
C ILE A 50 7.75 15.20 -7.53
N ARG A 51 7.94 15.31 -8.85
CA ARG A 51 9.25 15.10 -9.49
C ARG A 51 10.25 16.15 -9.02
N GLY A 52 11.47 15.73 -8.71
CA GLY A 52 12.54 16.63 -8.29
C GLY A 52 12.48 17.09 -6.82
N LEU A 53 11.53 16.60 -6.03
CA LEU A 53 11.45 16.87 -4.59
C LEU A 53 12.44 16.04 -3.74
N GLY A 54 13.29 15.22 -4.37
CA GLY A 54 14.29 14.41 -3.66
C GLY A 54 13.69 13.26 -2.84
N LEU A 55 12.57 12.71 -3.30
CA LEU A 55 11.79 11.70 -2.56
C LEU A 55 12.29 10.27 -2.76
N VAL A 56 13.18 10.07 -3.72
CA VAL A 56 13.78 8.77 -4.04
C VAL A 56 15.25 8.85 -3.65
N ALA A 57 15.70 7.88 -2.84
CA ALA A 57 17.07 7.76 -2.43
C ALA A 57 17.95 7.39 -3.64
N PRO A 58 19.23 7.79 -3.66
CA PRO A 58 20.15 7.28 -4.66
C PRO A 58 20.26 5.74 -4.57
N ALA A 59 20.71 5.11 -5.66
CA ALA A 59 20.99 3.69 -5.67
C ALA A 59 21.93 3.31 -4.51
N ASP A 60 21.50 2.36 -3.69
CA ASP A 60 22.32 1.85 -2.59
C ASP A 60 23.47 1.01 -3.17
N PRO A 61 24.74 1.38 -2.95
CA PRO A 61 25.90 0.68 -3.51
C PRO A 61 26.07 -0.75 -2.97
N SER A 62 25.38 -1.11 -1.88
CA SER A 62 25.36 -2.48 -1.35
C SER A 62 24.40 -3.41 -2.11
N ILE A 63 23.49 -2.86 -2.92
CA ILE A 63 22.53 -3.63 -3.70
C ILE A 63 23.16 -3.98 -5.06
N PRO A 64 23.20 -5.27 -5.45
CA PRO A 64 23.72 -5.66 -6.75
C PRO A 64 22.98 -4.96 -7.90
N PRO A 65 23.68 -4.42 -8.93
CA PRO A 65 23.03 -3.73 -10.05
C PRO A 65 21.97 -4.55 -10.78
N GLU A 66 22.11 -5.88 -10.77
CA GLU A 66 21.16 -6.81 -11.38
C GLU A 66 19.79 -6.78 -10.67
N VAL A 67 19.78 -6.51 -9.35
CA VAL A 67 18.55 -6.35 -8.56
C VAL A 67 17.86 -5.02 -8.88
N LEU A 68 18.65 -4.00 -9.24
CA LEU A 68 18.14 -2.69 -9.66
C LEU A 68 17.84 -2.63 -11.17
N GLN A 69 17.95 -3.73 -11.90
CA GLN A 69 17.72 -3.74 -13.34
C GLN A 69 16.25 -3.41 -13.64
N GLY A 70 16.01 -2.27 -14.29
CA GLY A 70 14.66 -1.76 -14.57
C GLY A 70 14.07 -0.89 -13.44
N ALA A 71 14.79 -0.70 -12.33
CA ALA A 71 14.44 0.29 -11.33
C ALA A 71 14.51 1.69 -11.94
N THR A 72 13.44 2.46 -11.78
CA THR A 72 13.38 3.85 -12.25
C THR A 72 12.92 4.73 -11.11
N GLU A 73 13.39 5.98 -11.12
CA GLU A 73 12.88 7.00 -10.19
C GLU A 73 11.36 7.16 -10.36
N GLU A 74 10.85 7.12 -11.59
CA GLU A 74 9.41 7.19 -11.86
C GLU A 74 8.62 6.06 -11.16
N ALA A 75 9.09 4.82 -11.21
CA ALA A 75 8.42 3.70 -10.53
C ALA A 75 8.37 3.94 -9.00
N ALA A 76 9.47 4.40 -8.41
CA ALA A 76 9.53 4.72 -7.00
C ALA A 76 8.61 5.90 -6.62
N LEU A 77 8.54 6.95 -7.46
CA LEU A 77 7.61 8.06 -7.29
C LEU A 77 6.14 7.61 -7.41
N ARG A 78 5.82 6.72 -8.36
CA ARG A 78 4.48 6.13 -8.47
C ARG A 78 4.11 5.30 -7.23
N CYS A 79 5.07 4.65 -6.56
CA CYS A 79 4.84 3.98 -5.28
C CYS A 79 4.51 4.99 -4.15
N ILE A 80 5.11 6.18 -4.14
CA ILE A 80 4.73 7.23 -3.19
C ILE A 80 3.29 7.71 -3.45
N LEU A 81 2.90 7.87 -4.72
CA LEU A 81 1.54 8.31 -5.09
C LEU A 81 0.43 7.29 -4.77
N GLU A 82 0.82 6.05 -4.50
CA GLU A 82 -0.05 4.99 -3.99
C GLU A 82 -0.36 5.12 -2.49
N ALA A 83 0.38 5.96 -1.77
CA ALA A 83 0.09 6.27 -0.38
C ALA A 83 -1.16 7.16 -0.25
N PHE A 84 -1.64 7.30 0.97
CA PHE A 84 -2.77 8.13 1.35
C PHE A 84 -2.32 9.41 2.05
N THR A 85 -3.15 10.44 1.99
CA THR A 85 -3.07 11.59 2.90
C THR A 85 -3.55 11.19 4.31
N THR A 86 -3.36 12.09 5.28
CA THR A 86 -3.88 11.90 6.64
C THR A 86 -5.40 11.74 6.62
N GLU A 87 -6.11 12.55 5.85
CA GLU A 87 -7.56 12.54 5.73
C GLU A 87 -8.05 11.26 5.05
N GLU A 88 -7.44 10.89 3.93
CA GLU A 88 -7.79 9.67 3.19
C GLU A 88 -7.52 8.42 4.04
N SER A 89 -6.38 8.32 4.73
CA SER A 89 -6.07 7.15 5.56
C SER A 89 -7.05 7.00 6.73
N ARG A 90 -7.49 8.10 7.35
CA ARG A 90 -8.53 8.08 8.39
C ARG A 90 -9.90 7.70 7.84
N ALA A 91 -10.28 8.24 6.68
CA ALA A 91 -11.54 7.90 6.03
C ALA A 91 -11.58 6.42 5.62
N LEU A 92 -10.47 5.91 5.08
CA LEU A 92 -10.31 4.50 4.75
C LEU A 92 -10.39 3.61 5.99
N LEU A 93 -9.72 3.98 7.09
CA LEU A 93 -9.80 3.23 8.34
C LEU A 93 -11.24 3.15 8.86
N ALA A 94 -11.97 4.27 8.89
CA ALA A 94 -13.37 4.30 9.32
C ALA A 94 -14.26 3.42 8.42
N TYR A 95 -14.03 3.44 7.11
CA TYR A 95 -14.71 2.58 6.15
C TYR A 95 -14.43 1.09 6.40
N LEU A 96 -13.16 0.72 6.67
CA LEU A 96 -12.77 -0.65 6.98
C LEU A 96 -13.38 -1.14 8.30
N GLU A 97 -13.43 -0.27 9.30
CA GLU A 97 -14.05 -0.56 10.58
C GLU A 97 -15.56 -0.80 10.43
N GLU A 98 -16.26 0.09 9.75
CA GLU A 98 -17.72 0.00 9.56
C GLU A 98 -18.13 -1.29 8.83
N ARG A 99 -17.36 -1.69 7.80
CA ARG A 99 -17.79 -2.75 6.88
C ARG A 99 -17.10 -4.09 7.07
N TYR A 100 -15.89 -4.10 7.60
CA TYR A 100 -15.03 -5.28 7.59
C TYR A 100 -14.39 -5.59 8.96
N ALA A 101 -14.76 -4.91 10.04
CA ALA A 101 -14.18 -5.15 11.38
C ALA A 101 -14.29 -6.60 11.86
N GLU A 102 -15.31 -7.34 11.43
CA GLU A 102 -15.46 -8.76 11.77
C GLU A 102 -14.44 -9.66 11.04
N HIS A 103 -13.96 -9.24 9.87
CA HIS A 103 -13.03 -10.00 9.02
C HIS A 103 -11.57 -9.56 9.18
N ILE A 104 -11.33 -8.35 9.70
CA ILE A 104 -9.99 -7.79 9.88
C ILE A 104 -9.53 -7.97 11.34
N GLU A 105 -8.33 -8.52 11.50
CA GLU A 105 -7.68 -8.64 12.80
C GLU A 105 -7.09 -7.31 13.22
N LYS A 106 -6.29 -6.73 12.33
CA LYS A 106 -5.46 -5.57 12.59
C LYS A 106 -5.40 -4.67 11.37
N VAL A 107 -5.44 -3.36 11.58
CA VAL A 107 -5.05 -2.35 10.59
C VAL A 107 -3.89 -1.54 11.14
N THR A 108 -2.89 -1.31 10.31
CA THR A 108 -1.75 -0.45 10.62
C THR A 108 -1.72 0.68 9.61
N VAL A 109 -1.71 1.92 10.11
CA VAL A 109 -1.48 3.13 9.32
C VAL A 109 -0.17 3.72 9.80
N CYS A 110 0.80 3.83 8.91
CA CYS A 110 2.09 4.45 9.23
C CYS A 110 2.59 5.32 8.09
N PRO A 111 3.38 6.36 8.39
CA PRO A 111 4.07 7.11 7.36
C PRO A 111 5.12 6.23 6.70
N MET A 112 5.30 6.44 5.40
CA MET A 112 6.40 5.90 4.63
C MET A 112 7.70 6.58 5.03
N ASP A 113 8.79 5.82 5.04
CA ASP A 113 10.13 6.38 5.21
C ASP A 113 10.54 7.08 3.91
N ILE A 114 10.71 8.41 4.00
CA ILE A 114 11.18 9.25 2.89
C ILE A 114 12.63 9.66 3.17
N PRO A 115 13.53 9.59 2.16
CA PRO A 115 13.28 9.16 0.79
C PRO A 115 13.11 7.64 0.63
N VAL A 116 12.27 7.22 -0.31
CA VAL A 116 12.06 5.79 -0.62
C VAL A 116 13.27 5.21 -1.34
N PRO A 117 13.64 3.94 -1.12
CA PRO A 117 14.74 3.31 -1.85
C PRO A 117 14.49 3.27 -3.37
N LEU A 118 15.54 3.53 -4.16
CA LEU A 118 15.51 3.20 -5.58
C LEU A 118 15.35 1.69 -5.75
N GLY A 119 14.40 1.26 -6.59
CA GLY A 119 14.07 -0.15 -6.79
C GLY A 119 12.73 -0.58 -6.20
N VAL A 120 12.10 0.28 -5.38
CA VAL A 120 10.70 0.08 -5.00
C VAL A 120 9.81 0.31 -6.22
N ALA A 121 8.87 -0.62 -6.44
CA ALA A 121 7.91 -0.59 -7.53
C ALA A 121 6.49 -0.35 -7.01
N PRO A 122 5.61 0.29 -7.79
CA PRO A 122 4.22 0.48 -7.41
C PRO A 122 3.48 -0.86 -7.42
N LEU A 123 2.60 -1.07 -6.43
CA LEU A 123 1.80 -2.28 -6.27
C LEU A 123 0.83 -2.47 -7.44
N ALA A 124 0.29 -1.38 -7.99
CA ALA A 124 -0.61 -1.41 -9.14
C ALA A 124 0.01 -2.09 -10.37
N GLY A 125 1.35 -2.11 -10.47
CA GLY A 125 2.08 -2.74 -11.57
C GLY A 125 2.27 -4.26 -11.41
N ILE A 126 1.94 -4.84 -10.25
CA ILE A 126 2.14 -6.26 -9.99
C ILE A 126 1.08 -7.08 -10.74
N PRO A 127 1.46 -8.07 -11.57
CA PRO A 127 0.50 -8.93 -12.24
C PRO A 127 -0.20 -9.87 -11.24
N GLU A 128 -1.52 -10.02 -11.38
CA GLU A 128 -2.28 -11.02 -10.63
C GLU A 128 -1.96 -12.42 -11.13
N ASN A 129 -1.86 -13.39 -10.22
CA ASN A 129 -1.65 -14.79 -10.57
C ASN A 129 -2.48 -15.70 -9.65
N LYS A 130 -2.09 -16.97 -9.50
CA LYS A 130 -2.83 -17.93 -8.67
C LYS A 130 -2.77 -17.62 -7.17
N THR A 131 -1.70 -16.99 -6.70
CA THR A 131 -1.46 -16.70 -5.29
C THR A 131 -1.46 -15.21 -4.98
N THR A 132 -1.16 -14.35 -5.96
CA THR A 132 -1.21 -12.89 -5.79
C THR A 132 -2.43 -12.29 -6.46
N GLY A 133 -2.96 -11.20 -5.89
CA GLY A 133 -4.00 -10.42 -6.54
C GLY A 133 -4.44 -9.20 -5.77
N PHE A 134 -5.56 -8.59 -6.22
CA PHE A 134 -6.09 -7.38 -5.62
C PHE A 134 -7.52 -7.53 -5.11
N ILE A 135 -7.77 -7.02 -3.90
CA ILE A 135 -9.11 -6.67 -3.40
C ILE A 135 -9.43 -5.26 -3.91
N ARG A 136 -10.47 -5.11 -4.73
CA ARG A 136 -10.89 -3.81 -5.27
C ARG A 136 -12.04 -3.29 -4.42
N PHE A 137 -11.76 -2.45 -3.42
CA PHE A 137 -12.79 -1.98 -2.47
C PHE A 137 -13.78 -1.03 -3.16
N ASP A 138 -13.30 -0.26 -4.13
CA ASP A 138 -14.05 0.69 -4.95
C ASP A 138 -15.04 0.03 -5.92
N ALA A 139 -14.86 -1.26 -6.23
CA ALA A 139 -15.80 -2.02 -7.06
C ALA A 139 -17.01 -2.56 -6.27
N VAL A 140 -17.00 -2.46 -4.95
CA VAL A 140 -18.10 -2.95 -4.09
C VAL A 140 -19.28 -1.97 -4.14
N ARG A 141 -20.50 -2.51 -4.10
CA ARG A 141 -21.71 -1.69 -4.00
C ARG A 141 -21.64 -0.78 -2.77
N ASP A 142 -22.15 0.43 -2.92
CA ASP A 142 -22.21 1.45 -1.88
C ASP A 142 -20.83 1.92 -1.38
N TYR A 143 -19.74 1.72 -2.12
CA TYR A 143 -18.46 2.38 -1.83
C TYR A 143 -18.62 3.90 -1.85
N ASN A 144 -18.24 4.57 -0.76
CA ASN A 144 -18.57 5.97 -0.50
C ASN A 144 -17.34 6.88 -0.29
N LEU A 145 -16.12 6.35 -0.45
CA LEU A 145 -14.91 7.16 -0.35
C LEU A 145 -14.68 7.91 -1.68
N PRO A 146 -14.16 9.15 -1.63
CA PRO A 146 -13.94 9.98 -2.83
C PRO A 146 -12.67 9.61 -3.62
N PHE A 147 -12.00 8.52 -3.26
CA PHE A 147 -10.78 8.00 -3.88
C PHE A 147 -10.90 6.49 -4.01
N ALA A 148 -10.17 5.88 -4.94
CA ALA A 148 -10.12 4.42 -5.06
C ALA A 148 -9.16 3.81 -4.03
N ALA A 149 -9.46 2.58 -3.58
CA ALA A 149 -8.59 1.81 -2.71
C ALA A 149 -8.53 0.35 -3.16
N HIS A 150 -7.32 -0.15 -3.40
CA HIS A 150 -7.05 -1.54 -3.72
C HIS A 150 -6.17 -2.17 -2.64
N GLY A 151 -6.42 -3.44 -2.30
CA GLY A 151 -5.61 -4.23 -1.37
C GLY A 151 -4.83 -5.32 -2.09
N TYR A 152 -3.51 -5.21 -2.16
CA TYR A 152 -2.63 -6.27 -2.67
C TYR A 152 -2.45 -7.37 -1.62
N TYR A 153 -2.54 -8.64 -2.03
CA TYR A 153 -2.24 -9.79 -1.18
C TYR A 153 -1.35 -10.81 -1.91
N ASP A 154 -0.57 -11.57 -1.15
CA ASP A 154 0.18 -12.75 -1.64
C ASP A 154 -0.07 -13.97 -0.74
N LEU A 155 -0.96 -14.86 -1.19
CA LEU A 155 -1.33 -16.08 -0.46
C LEU A 155 -0.16 -17.06 -0.28
N SER A 156 0.92 -16.94 -1.08
CA SER A 156 2.08 -17.82 -0.95
C SER A 156 2.90 -17.55 0.31
N ALA A 157 2.79 -16.34 0.86
CA ALA A 157 3.44 -15.91 2.09
C ALA A 157 2.71 -16.35 3.38
N HIS A 158 1.50 -16.93 3.27
CA HIS A 158 0.63 -17.19 4.41
C HIS A 158 0.27 -18.68 4.58
N GLU A 159 0.00 -19.07 5.82
CA GLU A 159 -0.33 -20.46 6.16
C GLU A 159 -1.71 -20.89 5.63
N PRO A 160 -1.86 -22.13 5.12
CA PRO A 160 -3.16 -22.71 4.82
C PRO A 160 -4.08 -22.76 6.05
N LEU A 161 -5.38 -22.62 5.83
CA LEU A 161 -6.41 -22.84 6.85
C LEU A 161 -6.37 -24.27 7.42
N ASP A 162 -5.91 -25.23 6.62
CA ASP A 162 -5.80 -26.64 6.95
C ASP A 162 -4.34 -27.03 7.19
N LYS A 163 -3.87 -26.76 8.41
CA LYS A 163 -2.94 -27.62 9.13
C LYS A 163 -3.54 -27.81 10.52
N GLU A 164 -4.44 -28.78 10.64
CA GLU A 164 -4.68 -29.44 11.92
C GLU A 164 -3.48 -30.33 12.28
#